data_AF-A0AAU8AAW0-F1
#
_entry.id   AF-A0AAU8AAW0-F1
#
_cell.length_a   1.000
_cell.length_b   1.000
_cell.length_c   1.000
_cell.angle_alpha   90.00
_cell.angle_beta   90.00
_cell.angle_gamma   90.00
#
_symmetry.space_group_name_H-M   'P 1'
#
loop_
_entity.id
_entity.type
_entity.pdbx_description
1 polymer ?
#
loop_
_entity_poly.entity_id
_entity_poly.type
_entity_poly.pdbx_seq_one_letter_code
_entity_poly.pdbx_strand_id
1 'polypeptide(L)'
;MKKIVGLILTICFICVFLICGCSQAQAIQEAIGNKDFGMARTQIEEIQGGSEKDEITENYEDALFAEAAPLLNDHRFIEADELGKQSISGKAQEAITHIILQYYVASLGDGFTAITNSTSSAMDMMNIDKSASMSAFSTFAEAFTPYIELNDEVPKDILPDEFSELHELAGTLFSDVYHVFAEIHNHIDENGQVDNEFNELFAKVSSSLSTISIMLQDLSQQYTGFAYQLPEEYKELITLPSIS
;
A
#
# COMPACT_ATOMS: atom_id res chain seq x y z
N MET A 1 65.33 -17.11 -4.31
CA MET A 1 64.20 -17.82 -4.96
C MET A 1 62.89 -17.78 -4.15
N LYS A 2 62.88 -18.05 -2.83
CA LYS A 2 61.63 -18.06 -2.02
C LYS A 2 60.86 -16.72 -1.95
N LYS A 3 61.53 -15.56 -2.05
CA LYS A 3 60.86 -14.23 -1.98
C LYS A 3 60.17 -13.80 -3.29
N ILE A 4 60.57 -14.35 -4.43
CA ILE A 4 59.99 -14.00 -5.75
C ILE A 4 58.69 -14.79 -6.00
N VAL A 5 58.62 -16.03 -5.52
CA VAL A 5 57.42 -16.88 -5.62
C VAL A 5 56.25 -16.33 -4.79
N GLY A 6 56.53 -15.75 -3.61
CA GLY A 6 55.50 -15.11 -2.78
C GLY A 6 54.89 -13.87 -3.42
N LEU A 7 55.71 -13.01 -4.04
CA LEU A 7 55.25 -11.78 -4.69
C LEU A 7 54.37 -12.07 -5.92
N ILE A 8 54.71 -13.10 -6.71
CA ILE A 8 53.92 -13.51 -7.88
C ILE A 8 52.56 -14.10 -7.46
N LEU A 9 52.50 -14.88 -6.38
CA LEU A 9 51.24 -15.40 -5.85
C LEU A 9 50.31 -14.30 -5.33
N THR A 10 50.85 -13.26 -4.69
CA THR A 10 50.05 -12.11 -4.22
C THR A 10 49.54 -11.25 -5.39
N ILE A 11 50.36 -11.04 -6.42
CA ILE A 11 49.95 -10.32 -7.64
C ILE A 11 48.90 -11.12 -8.41
N CYS A 12 49.03 -12.44 -8.54
CA CYS A 12 48.00 -13.27 -9.17
C CYS A 12 46.68 -13.26 -8.38
N PHE A 13 46.72 -13.27 -7.04
CA PHE A 13 45.51 -13.13 -6.23
C PHE A 13 44.83 -11.77 -6.45
N ILE A 14 45.59 -10.68 -6.42
CA ILE A 14 45.06 -9.32 -6.66
C ILE A 14 44.51 -9.18 -8.09
N CYS A 15 45.16 -9.77 -9.09
CA CYS A 15 44.69 -9.76 -10.48
C CYS A 15 43.43 -10.62 -10.69
N VAL A 16 43.26 -11.74 -9.99
CA VAL A 16 42.02 -12.54 -10.06
C VAL A 16 40.86 -11.78 -9.42
N PHE A 17 41.08 -11.10 -8.29
CA PHE A 17 40.04 -10.25 -7.67
C PHE A 17 39.67 -9.03 -8.54
N LEU A 18 40.65 -8.36 -9.15
CA LEU A 18 40.39 -7.19 -10.01
C LEU A 18 39.75 -7.53 -11.36
N ILE A 19 40.01 -8.72 -11.92
CA ILE A 19 39.42 -9.13 -13.21
C ILE A 19 38.05 -9.79 -13.02
N CYS A 20 37.84 -10.54 -11.93
CA CYS A 20 36.53 -11.13 -11.62
C CYS A 20 35.50 -10.10 -11.12
N GLY A 21 35.92 -9.06 -10.37
CA GLY A 21 35.04 -7.99 -9.90
C GLY A 21 34.36 -7.23 -11.04
N CYS A 22 35.13 -6.82 -12.06
CA CYS A 22 34.57 -6.13 -13.23
C CYS A 22 33.59 -7.00 -14.04
N SER A 23 33.81 -8.32 -14.15
CA SER A 23 32.89 -9.20 -14.88
C SER A 23 31.60 -9.48 -14.12
N GLN A 24 31.67 -9.55 -12.78
CA GLN A 24 30.50 -9.80 -11.93
C GLN A 24 29.60 -8.56 -11.85
N ALA A 25 30.19 -7.37 -11.66
CA ALA A 25 29.43 -6.12 -11.69
C ALA A 25 28.71 -5.90 -13.03
N GLN A 26 29.35 -6.24 -14.16
CA GLN A 26 28.74 -6.15 -15.48
C GLN A 26 27.58 -7.13 -15.66
N ALA A 27 27.72 -8.37 -15.19
CA ALA A 27 26.64 -9.36 -15.25
C ALA A 27 25.42 -8.94 -14.39
N ILE A 28 25.66 -8.32 -13.23
CA ILE A 28 24.60 -7.76 -12.39
C ILE A 28 23.88 -6.61 -13.10
N GLN A 29 24.62 -5.69 -13.72
CA GLN A 29 24.02 -4.59 -14.48
C GLN A 29 23.21 -5.09 -15.68
N GLU A 30 23.67 -6.13 -16.37
CA GLU A 30 22.93 -6.77 -17.46
C GLU A 30 21.65 -7.44 -16.94
N ALA A 31 21.72 -8.13 -15.78
CA ALA A 31 20.56 -8.71 -15.13
C ALA A 31 19.52 -7.64 -14.77
N ILE A 32 19.95 -6.53 -14.15
CA ILE A 32 19.11 -5.37 -13.82
C ILE A 32 18.49 -4.78 -15.10
N GLY A 33 19.29 -4.54 -16.13
CA GLY A 33 18.80 -3.99 -17.41
C GLY A 33 17.80 -4.89 -18.13
N ASN A 34 17.90 -6.21 -17.93
CA ASN A 34 16.94 -7.20 -18.42
C ASN A 34 15.77 -7.46 -17.46
N LYS A 35 15.71 -6.74 -16.32
CA LYS A 35 14.70 -6.90 -15.25
C LYS A 35 14.68 -8.28 -14.61
N ASP A 36 15.79 -9.01 -14.68
CA ASP A 36 15.98 -10.29 -13.98
C ASP A 36 16.51 -10.04 -12.56
N PHE A 37 15.63 -9.47 -11.72
CA PHE A 37 15.97 -9.08 -10.35
C PHE A 37 16.34 -10.27 -9.46
N GLY A 38 15.77 -11.45 -9.71
CA GLY A 38 16.12 -12.67 -8.97
C GLY A 38 17.56 -13.12 -9.23
N MET A 39 18.00 -13.07 -10.49
CA MET A 39 19.39 -13.34 -10.85
C MET A 39 20.32 -12.25 -10.32
N ALA A 40 19.97 -10.98 -10.49
CA ALA A 40 20.76 -9.86 -9.99
C ALA A 40 20.98 -9.97 -8.47
N ARG A 41 19.91 -10.22 -7.71
CA ARG A 41 19.95 -10.42 -6.26
C ARG A 41 20.91 -11.52 -5.84
N THR A 42 20.77 -12.70 -6.45
CA THR A 42 21.61 -13.85 -6.14
C THR A 42 23.09 -13.51 -6.32
N GLN A 43 23.43 -12.84 -7.42
CA GLN A 43 24.80 -12.44 -7.71
C GLN A 43 25.33 -11.36 -6.76
N ILE A 44 24.51 -10.40 -6.33
CA ILE A 44 24.89 -9.37 -5.35
C ILE A 44 25.15 -9.99 -3.98
N GLU A 45 24.31 -10.94 -3.54
CA GLU A 45 24.45 -11.61 -2.26
C GLU A 45 25.79 -12.38 -2.16
N GLU A 46 26.30 -12.90 -3.28
CA GLU A 46 27.61 -13.59 -3.39
C GLU A 46 28.82 -12.65 -3.27
N ILE A 47 28.66 -11.34 -3.49
CA ILE A 47 29.74 -10.36 -3.35
C ILE A 47 30.11 -10.23 -1.86
N GLN A 48 31.42 -10.25 -1.58
CA GLN A 48 31.91 -9.94 -0.23
C GLN A 48 31.65 -8.48 0.11
N GLY A 49 31.20 -8.18 1.33
CA GLY A 49 30.83 -6.82 1.74
C GLY A 49 31.94 -5.79 1.53
N GLY A 50 31.55 -4.52 1.45
CA GLY A 50 32.43 -3.39 1.16
C GLY A 50 31.77 -2.41 0.20
N SER A 51 32.43 -1.29 -0.05
CA SER A 51 31.85 -0.15 -0.79
C SER A 51 31.35 -0.51 -2.20
N GLU A 52 31.99 -1.46 -2.88
CA GLU A 52 31.55 -1.93 -4.21
C GLU A 52 30.21 -2.68 -4.13
N LYS A 53 30.03 -3.54 -3.12
CA LYS A 53 28.74 -4.22 -2.88
C LYS A 53 27.67 -3.19 -2.54
N ASP A 54 28.01 -2.22 -1.70
CA ASP A 54 27.07 -1.18 -1.26
C ASP A 54 26.55 -0.37 -2.46
N GLU A 55 27.45 0.07 -3.35
CA GLU A 55 27.10 0.80 -4.58
C GLU A 55 26.25 -0.04 -5.56
N ILE A 56 26.61 -1.31 -5.77
CA ILE A 56 25.81 -2.20 -6.63
C ILE A 56 24.43 -2.45 -6.02
N THR A 57 24.36 -2.63 -4.69
CA THR A 57 23.09 -2.81 -3.97
C THR A 57 22.22 -1.58 -4.12
N GLU A 58 22.77 -0.37 -3.97
CA GLU A 58 22.02 0.88 -4.15
C GLU A 58 21.42 1.01 -5.55
N ASN A 59 22.21 0.77 -6.61
CA ASN A 59 21.73 0.77 -7.99
C ASN A 59 20.63 -0.28 -8.24
N TYR A 60 20.74 -1.44 -7.59
CA TYR A 60 19.74 -2.51 -7.67
C TYR A 60 18.42 -2.11 -6.99
N GLU A 61 18.47 -1.48 -5.82
CA GLU A 61 17.27 -0.97 -5.10
C GLU A 61 16.56 0.11 -5.91
N ASP A 62 17.31 1.03 -6.51
CA ASP A 62 16.76 2.10 -7.33
C ASP A 62 16.08 1.53 -8.59
N ALA A 63 16.68 0.51 -9.22
CA ALA A 63 16.08 -0.15 -10.37
C ALA A 63 14.82 -0.97 -9.99
N LEU A 64 14.82 -1.65 -8.83
CA LEU A 64 13.63 -2.31 -8.30
C LEU A 64 12.49 -1.32 -8.10
N PHE A 65 12.78 -0.19 -7.43
CA PHE A 65 11.77 0.83 -7.19
C PHE A 65 11.27 1.45 -8.50
N ALA A 66 12.15 1.72 -9.47
CA ALA A 66 11.75 2.26 -10.77
C ALA A 66 10.80 1.33 -11.54
N GLU A 67 10.91 0.01 -11.36
CA GLU A 67 9.96 -0.96 -11.92
C GLU A 67 8.67 -1.08 -11.10
N ALA A 68 8.74 -0.88 -9.78
CA ALA A 68 7.56 -0.87 -8.92
C ALA A 68 6.72 0.41 -9.07
N ALA A 69 7.34 1.55 -9.34
CA ALA A 69 6.68 2.85 -9.45
C ALA A 69 5.48 2.89 -10.42
N PRO A 70 5.58 2.41 -11.68
CA PRO A 70 4.41 2.35 -12.56
C PRO A 70 3.31 1.41 -12.04
N LEU A 71 3.68 0.31 -11.37
CA LEU A 71 2.70 -0.58 -10.75
C LEU A 71 1.96 0.11 -9.60
N LEU A 72 2.69 0.86 -8.76
CA LEU A 72 2.11 1.68 -7.70
C LEU A 72 1.14 2.72 -8.28
N ASN A 73 1.54 3.42 -9.33
CA ASN A 73 0.70 4.42 -10.00
C ASN A 73 -0.58 3.83 -10.63
N ASP A 74 -0.53 2.57 -11.06
CA ASP A 74 -1.66 1.82 -11.60
C ASP A 74 -2.43 1.01 -10.53
N HIS A 75 -2.14 1.23 -9.24
CA HIS A 75 -2.75 0.54 -8.09
C HIS A 75 -2.52 -0.98 -8.07
N ARG A 76 -1.50 -1.46 -8.76
CA ARG A 76 -1.10 -2.88 -8.81
C ARG A 76 -0.22 -3.22 -7.60
N PHE A 77 -0.75 -2.99 -6.40
CA PHE A 77 0.01 -3.02 -5.15
C PHE A 77 0.61 -4.37 -4.80
N ILE A 78 -0.08 -5.47 -5.12
CA ILE A 78 0.43 -6.84 -4.92
C ILE A 78 1.72 -7.05 -5.72
N GLU A 79 1.71 -6.67 -7.00
CA GLU A 79 2.87 -6.85 -7.88
C GLU A 79 4.03 -5.93 -7.48
N ALA A 80 3.72 -4.71 -7.02
CA ALA A 80 4.72 -3.80 -6.47
C ALA A 80 5.35 -4.38 -5.18
N ASP A 81 4.55 -4.94 -4.27
CA ASP A 81 5.05 -5.61 -3.06
C ASP A 81 5.91 -6.84 -3.38
N GLU A 82 5.53 -7.63 -4.39
CA GLU A 82 6.34 -8.76 -4.88
C GLU A 82 7.72 -8.31 -5.39
N LEU A 83 7.82 -7.16 -6.05
CA LEU A 83 9.12 -6.55 -6.39
C LEU A 83 9.86 -6.08 -5.13
N GLY A 84 9.15 -5.45 -4.19
CA GLY A 84 9.71 -5.01 -2.91
C GLY A 84 10.35 -6.15 -2.11
N LYS A 85 9.74 -7.34 -2.11
CA LYS A 85 10.30 -8.56 -1.48
C LYS A 85 11.65 -9.03 -2.04
N GLN A 86 12.06 -8.49 -3.20
CA GLN A 86 13.39 -8.73 -3.78
C GLN A 86 14.46 -7.76 -3.28
N SER A 87 14.10 -6.73 -2.50
CA SER A 87 15.02 -5.80 -1.87
C SER A 87 16.07 -6.54 -1.01
N ILE A 88 17.30 -6.04 -1.02
CA ILE A 88 18.43 -6.63 -0.29
C ILE A 88 18.71 -5.83 0.99
N SER A 89 18.75 -4.51 0.85
CA SER A 89 18.98 -3.55 1.94
C SER A 89 17.69 -3.16 2.66
N GLY A 90 16.53 -3.40 2.03
CA GLY A 90 15.22 -2.95 2.49
C GLY A 90 14.79 -1.59 1.91
N LYS A 91 15.69 -0.84 1.26
CA LYS A 91 15.42 0.53 0.75
C LYS A 91 14.18 0.57 -0.15
N ALA A 92 14.13 -0.26 -1.21
CA ALA A 92 13.00 -0.28 -2.13
C ALA A 92 11.73 -0.82 -1.47
N GLN A 93 11.86 -1.86 -0.63
CA GLN A 93 10.72 -2.44 0.08
C GLN A 93 10.05 -1.42 1.00
N GLU A 94 10.84 -0.72 1.83
CA GLU A 94 10.34 0.29 2.76
C GLU A 94 9.63 1.42 2.01
N ALA A 95 10.19 1.87 0.88
CA ALA A 95 9.57 2.87 0.00
C ALA A 95 8.22 2.41 -0.57
N ILE A 96 8.16 1.18 -1.09
CA ILE A 96 6.94 0.58 -1.66
C ILE A 96 5.87 0.44 -0.58
N THR A 97 6.20 -0.16 0.56
CA THR A 97 5.27 -0.32 1.69
C THR A 97 4.77 1.04 2.19
N HIS A 98 5.66 2.05 2.28
CA HIS A 98 5.28 3.39 2.68
C HIS A 98 4.23 4.01 1.75
N ILE A 99 4.41 3.87 0.43
CA ILE A 99 3.47 4.41 -0.56
C ILE A 99 2.12 3.69 -0.50
N ILE A 100 2.12 2.36 -0.40
CA ILE A 100 0.90 1.55 -0.26
C ILE A 100 0.12 2.00 0.99
N LEU A 101 0.82 2.17 2.12
CA LEU A 101 0.20 2.61 3.38
C LEU A 101 -0.36 4.03 3.30
N GLN A 102 0.36 4.97 2.68
CA GLN A 102 -0.13 6.33 2.48
C GLN A 102 -1.41 6.34 1.66
N TYR A 103 -1.39 5.65 0.52
CA TYR A 103 -2.55 5.53 -0.34
C TYR A 103 -3.74 4.90 0.39
N TYR A 104 -3.51 3.79 1.09
CA TYR A 104 -4.54 3.06 1.80
C TYR A 104 -5.19 3.90 2.91
N VAL A 105 -4.38 4.55 3.76
CA VAL A 105 -4.90 5.40 4.85
C VAL A 105 -5.64 6.62 4.32
N ALA A 106 -5.12 7.29 3.28
CA ALA A 106 -5.78 8.45 2.67
C ALA A 106 -7.13 8.05 2.06
N SER A 107 -7.14 6.97 1.27
CA SER A 107 -8.35 6.48 0.61
C SER A 107 -9.41 6.02 1.62
N LEU A 108 -9.00 5.36 2.71
CA LEU A 108 -9.90 5.06 3.82
C LEU A 108 -10.47 6.36 4.42
N GLY A 109 -9.63 7.33 4.77
CA GLY A 109 -10.06 8.61 5.35
C GLY A 109 -11.10 9.35 4.49
N ASP A 110 -10.92 9.36 3.18
CA ASP A 110 -11.88 9.91 2.22
C ASP A 110 -13.20 9.12 2.25
N GLY A 111 -13.13 7.79 2.26
CA GLY A 111 -14.29 6.91 2.40
C GLY A 111 -15.08 7.15 3.68
N PHE A 112 -14.40 7.29 4.81
CA PHE A 112 -15.02 7.62 6.10
C PHE A 112 -15.73 8.98 6.08
N THR A 113 -15.10 9.98 5.47
CA THR A 113 -15.69 11.31 5.31
C THR A 113 -16.95 11.24 4.43
N ALA A 114 -16.89 10.49 3.32
CA ALA A 114 -18.03 10.27 2.44
C ALA A 114 -19.18 9.54 3.16
N ILE A 115 -18.89 8.50 3.96
CA ILE A 115 -19.91 7.75 4.72
C ILE A 115 -20.58 8.68 5.74
N THR A 116 -19.78 9.42 6.49
CA THR A 116 -20.28 10.32 7.54
C THR A 116 -21.23 11.36 6.95
N ASN A 117 -20.82 12.02 5.87
CA ASN A 117 -21.62 13.06 5.21
C ASN A 117 -22.91 12.49 4.60
N SER A 118 -22.82 11.34 3.93
CA SER A 118 -23.98 10.70 3.30
C SER A 118 -24.97 10.18 4.33
N THR A 119 -24.48 9.57 5.42
CA THR A 119 -25.31 9.09 6.54
C THR A 119 -26.05 10.24 7.22
N SER A 120 -25.36 11.36 7.47
CA SER A 120 -26.01 12.56 8.01
C SER A 120 -27.08 13.10 7.06
N SER A 121 -26.77 13.23 5.78
CA SER A 121 -27.70 13.76 4.77
C SER A 121 -28.93 12.86 4.58
N ALA A 122 -28.72 11.55 4.60
CA ALA A 122 -29.75 10.53 4.59
C ALA A 122 -30.74 10.66 5.75
N MET A 123 -30.23 10.82 6.97
CA MET A 123 -31.06 11.00 8.16
C MET A 123 -31.91 12.27 8.08
N ASP A 124 -31.30 13.38 7.67
CA ASP A 124 -32.01 14.65 7.50
C ASP A 124 -33.12 14.52 6.44
N MET A 125 -32.85 13.83 5.33
CA MET A 125 -33.84 13.62 4.28
C MET A 125 -35.00 12.73 4.74
N MET A 126 -34.73 11.64 5.46
CA MET A 126 -35.76 10.75 6.02
C MET A 126 -36.74 11.50 6.94
N ASN A 127 -36.26 12.52 7.65
CA ASN A 127 -37.09 13.35 8.52
C ASN A 127 -37.99 14.34 7.75
N ILE A 128 -37.73 14.57 6.45
CA ILE A 128 -38.41 15.58 5.63
C ILE A 128 -39.32 14.94 4.57
N ASP A 129 -38.77 14.12 3.68
CA ASP A 129 -39.48 13.49 2.56
C ASP A 129 -38.91 12.09 2.29
N LYS A 130 -39.68 11.10 2.73
CA LYS A 130 -39.35 9.69 2.66
C LYS A 130 -39.16 9.16 1.24
N SER A 131 -39.86 9.72 0.23
CA SER A 131 -39.71 9.27 -1.16
C SER A 131 -38.47 9.87 -1.83
N ALA A 132 -38.13 11.12 -1.50
CA ALA A 132 -36.90 11.76 -1.95
C ALA A 132 -35.66 11.08 -1.36
N SER A 133 -35.77 10.57 -0.11
CA SER A 133 -34.71 9.78 0.53
C SER A 133 -34.36 8.53 -0.26
N MET A 134 -35.34 7.82 -0.82
CA MET A 134 -35.09 6.57 -1.57
C MET A 134 -34.16 6.76 -2.77
N SER A 135 -34.33 7.84 -3.53
CA SER A 135 -33.43 8.14 -4.66
C SER A 135 -32.04 8.60 -4.21
N ALA A 136 -31.94 9.24 -3.04
CA ALA A 136 -30.66 9.65 -2.47
C ALA A 136 -29.86 8.45 -1.97
N PHE A 137 -30.53 7.45 -1.38
CA PHE A 137 -29.88 6.24 -0.87
C PHE A 137 -29.18 5.41 -1.94
N SER A 138 -29.81 5.22 -3.12
CA SER A 138 -29.15 4.52 -4.22
C SER A 138 -27.91 5.28 -4.72
N THR A 139 -28.00 6.62 -4.81
CA THR A 139 -26.86 7.47 -5.16
C THR A 139 -25.72 7.37 -4.13
N PHE A 140 -26.07 7.28 -2.84
CA PHE A 140 -25.09 7.09 -1.77
C PHE A 140 -24.42 5.72 -1.86
N ALA A 141 -25.18 4.64 -2.09
CA ALA A 141 -24.61 3.29 -2.25
C ALA A 141 -23.59 3.22 -3.40
N GLU A 142 -23.89 3.84 -4.56
CA GLU A 142 -22.95 3.92 -5.68
C GLU A 142 -21.67 4.69 -5.32
N ALA A 143 -21.79 5.76 -4.54
CA ALA A 143 -20.64 6.53 -4.05
C ALA A 143 -19.71 5.73 -3.12
N PHE A 144 -20.16 4.61 -2.54
CA PHE A 144 -19.34 3.74 -1.69
C PHE A 144 -18.62 2.62 -2.42
N THR A 145 -19.02 2.33 -3.66
CA THR A 145 -18.45 1.22 -4.44
C THR A 145 -16.91 1.30 -4.56
N PRO A 146 -16.31 2.47 -4.85
CA PRO A 146 -14.85 2.58 -4.94
C PRO A 146 -14.10 2.24 -3.64
N TYR A 147 -14.73 2.42 -2.47
CA TYR A 147 -14.10 2.11 -1.18
C TYR A 147 -14.27 0.64 -0.77
N ILE A 148 -15.30 -0.03 -1.29
CA ILE A 148 -15.39 -1.50 -1.22
C ILE A 148 -14.27 -2.10 -2.08
N GLU A 149 -14.11 -1.61 -3.30
CA GLU A 149 -13.07 -2.05 -4.25
C GLU A 149 -11.65 -1.76 -3.71
N LEU A 150 -11.43 -0.65 -3.01
CA LEU A 150 -10.16 -0.35 -2.33
C LEU A 150 -9.68 -1.48 -1.42
N ASN A 151 -10.61 -2.12 -0.69
CA ASN A 151 -10.28 -3.21 0.23
C ASN A 151 -9.81 -4.47 -0.49
N ASP A 152 -10.22 -4.63 -1.76
CA ASP A 152 -9.77 -5.70 -2.66
C ASP A 152 -8.45 -5.33 -3.36
N GLU A 153 -8.22 -4.05 -3.68
CA GLU A 153 -6.98 -3.55 -4.29
C GLU A 153 -5.76 -3.65 -3.35
N VAL A 154 -5.96 -3.37 -2.06
CA VAL A 154 -4.93 -3.47 -1.02
C VAL A 154 -5.27 -4.62 -0.07
N PRO A 155 -4.85 -5.85 -0.36
CA PRO A 155 -5.19 -6.98 0.49
C PRO A 155 -4.41 -6.96 1.80
N LYS A 156 -4.98 -7.59 2.83
CA LYS A 156 -4.41 -7.65 4.19
C LYS A 156 -2.97 -8.18 4.24
N ASP A 157 -2.59 -9.09 3.34
CA ASP A 157 -1.31 -9.79 3.35
C ASP A 157 -0.12 -8.93 2.89
N ILE A 158 -0.37 -7.77 2.27
CA ILE A 158 0.67 -6.78 1.93
C ILE A 158 0.72 -5.61 2.92
N LEU A 159 -0.15 -5.63 3.92
CA LEU A 159 -0.18 -4.63 4.99
C LEU A 159 0.59 -5.15 6.23
N PRO A 160 1.21 -4.26 7.02
CA PRO A 160 1.72 -4.62 8.34
C PRO A 160 0.61 -5.16 9.25
N ASP A 161 0.97 -6.03 10.19
CA ASP A 161 0.03 -6.68 11.09
C ASP A 161 -0.86 -5.68 11.85
N GLU A 162 -0.33 -4.49 12.17
CA GLU A 162 -1.06 -3.42 12.88
C GLU A 162 -2.26 -2.87 12.08
N PHE A 163 -2.24 -2.99 10.76
CA PHE A 163 -3.34 -2.57 9.87
C PHE A 163 -4.38 -3.66 9.64
N SER A 164 -4.12 -4.89 10.10
CA SER A 164 -5.03 -6.03 9.89
C SER A 164 -6.42 -5.80 10.47
N GLU A 165 -6.50 -5.28 11.70
CA GLU A 165 -7.78 -5.01 12.35
C GLU A 165 -8.52 -3.85 11.66
N LEU A 166 -7.80 -2.82 11.24
CA LEU A 166 -8.36 -1.71 10.47
C LEU A 166 -8.95 -2.21 9.14
N HIS A 167 -8.24 -3.07 8.41
CA HIS A 167 -8.67 -3.65 7.13
C HIS A 167 -9.96 -4.46 7.28
N GLU A 168 -10.03 -5.35 8.26
CA GLU A 168 -11.22 -6.16 8.51
C GLU A 168 -12.44 -5.31 8.92
N LEU A 169 -12.23 -4.31 9.78
CA LEU A 169 -13.29 -3.41 10.23
C LEU A 169 -13.76 -2.49 9.09
N ALA A 170 -12.85 -1.96 8.27
CA ALA A 170 -13.18 -1.12 7.13
C ALA A 170 -14.00 -1.89 6.09
N GLY A 171 -13.55 -3.10 5.70
CA GLY A 171 -14.29 -3.97 4.79
C GLY A 171 -15.69 -4.31 5.30
N THR A 172 -15.81 -4.64 6.59
CA THR A 172 -17.12 -4.90 7.23
C THR A 172 -18.00 -3.67 7.20
N LEU A 173 -17.47 -2.50 7.54
CA LEU A 173 -18.23 -1.24 7.52
C LEU A 173 -18.71 -0.88 6.11
N PHE A 174 -17.84 -0.94 5.10
CA PHE A 174 -18.24 -0.61 3.73
C PHE A 174 -19.36 -1.53 3.24
N SER A 175 -19.28 -2.83 3.55
CA SER A 175 -20.34 -3.79 3.27
C SER A 175 -21.63 -3.46 4.03
N ASP A 176 -21.56 -3.22 5.34
CA ASP A 176 -22.72 -2.88 6.17
C ASP A 176 -23.41 -1.59 5.68
N VAL A 177 -22.62 -0.56 5.34
CA VAL A 177 -23.11 0.72 4.82
C VAL A 177 -23.79 0.55 3.46
N TYR A 178 -23.19 -0.24 2.57
CA TYR A 178 -23.81 -0.58 1.29
C TYR A 178 -25.15 -1.28 1.50
N HIS A 179 -25.23 -2.28 2.38
CA HIS A 179 -26.48 -2.96 2.68
C HIS A 179 -27.54 -2.01 3.27
N VAL A 180 -27.15 -1.15 4.22
CA VAL A 180 -28.04 -0.12 4.77
C VAL A 180 -28.64 0.74 3.65
N PHE A 181 -27.81 1.27 2.75
CA PHE A 181 -28.28 2.17 1.70
C PHE A 181 -29.01 1.47 0.55
N ALA A 182 -28.63 0.23 0.22
CA ALA A 182 -29.29 -0.55 -0.80
C ALA A 182 -30.66 -1.06 -0.35
N GLU A 183 -30.79 -1.48 0.91
CA GLU A 183 -31.94 -2.26 1.38
C GLU A 183 -32.95 -1.48 2.23
N ILE A 184 -32.64 -0.24 2.64
CA ILE A 184 -33.54 0.57 3.51
C ILE A 184 -35.00 0.63 3.03
N HIS A 185 -35.22 0.59 1.72
CA HIS A 185 -36.55 0.59 1.12
C HIS A 185 -37.42 -0.61 1.53
N ASN A 186 -36.82 -1.75 1.89
CA ASN A 186 -37.50 -2.95 2.34
C ASN A 186 -37.83 -2.93 3.85
N HIS A 187 -37.19 -2.05 4.61
CA HIS A 187 -37.27 -1.98 6.07
C HIS A 187 -38.17 -0.88 6.59
N ILE A 188 -39.00 -0.34 5.69
CA ILE A 188 -39.81 0.84 5.91
C ILE A 188 -41.28 0.45 5.73
N ASP A 189 -42.07 0.61 6.78
CA ASP A 189 -43.50 0.28 6.74
C ASP A 189 -44.36 1.37 6.04
N GLU A 190 -45.63 1.04 5.83
CA GLU A 190 -46.64 1.92 5.23
C GLU A 190 -46.89 3.21 6.04
N ASN A 191 -46.54 3.24 7.32
CA ASN A 191 -46.75 4.36 8.23
C ASN A 191 -45.53 5.28 8.39
N GLY A 192 -44.38 4.96 7.78
CA GLY A 192 -43.18 5.75 8.02
C GLY A 192 -42.16 5.10 8.95
N GLN A 193 -42.52 4.03 9.64
CA GLN A 193 -41.69 3.43 10.66
C GLN A 193 -40.64 2.53 10.03
N VAL A 194 -39.41 2.72 10.47
CA VAL A 194 -38.28 1.86 10.16
C VAL A 194 -38.30 0.69 11.14
N ASP A 195 -38.14 -0.54 10.65
CA ASP A 195 -38.15 -1.71 11.52
C ASP A 195 -36.96 -1.76 12.49
N ASN A 196 -37.05 -2.63 13.50
CA ASN A 196 -36.01 -2.73 14.53
C ASN A 196 -34.69 -3.29 13.97
N GLU A 197 -34.74 -4.17 12.98
CA GLU A 197 -33.56 -4.81 12.37
C GLU A 197 -32.69 -3.76 11.67
N PHE A 198 -33.32 -2.84 10.94
CA PHE A 198 -32.63 -1.72 10.33
C PHE A 198 -32.07 -0.73 11.35
N ASN A 199 -32.82 -0.44 12.44
CA ASN A 199 -32.31 0.42 13.51
C ASN A 199 -31.08 -0.18 14.20
N GLU A 200 -31.04 -1.50 14.41
CA GLU A 200 -29.87 -2.21 14.94
C GLU A 200 -28.68 -2.16 13.98
N LEU A 201 -28.91 -2.36 12.68
CA LEU A 201 -27.87 -2.25 11.65
C LEU A 201 -27.30 -0.83 11.56
N PHE A 202 -28.16 0.19 11.62
CA PHE A 202 -27.76 1.59 11.63
C PHE A 202 -26.93 1.96 12.87
N ALA A 203 -27.32 1.45 14.05
CA ALA A 203 -26.56 1.63 15.28
C ALA A 203 -25.18 0.94 15.20
N LYS A 204 -25.11 -0.24 14.58
CA LYS A 204 -23.85 -0.95 14.30
C LYS A 204 -22.94 -0.13 13.39
N VAL A 205 -23.45 0.38 12.26
CA VAL A 205 -22.70 1.28 11.36
C VAL A 205 -22.16 2.50 12.11
N SER A 206 -23.01 3.15 12.90
CA SER A 206 -22.62 4.33 13.70
C SER A 206 -21.51 4.01 14.72
N SER A 207 -21.60 2.86 15.39
CA SER A 207 -20.56 2.41 16.33
C SER A 207 -19.25 2.09 15.62
N SER A 208 -19.30 1.38 14.49
CA SER A 208 -18.13 1.04 13.68
C SER A 208 -17.42 2.29 13.13
N LEU A 209 -18.18 3.29 12.68
CA LEU A 209 -17.63 4.58 12.25
C LEU A 209 -16.82 5.25 13.36
N SER A 210 -17.33 5.27 14.59
CA SER A 210 -16.61 5.86 15.73
C SER A 210 -15.32 5.10 16.04
N THR A 211 -15.35 3.76 16.06
CA THR A 211 -14.17 2.93 16.35
C THR A 211 -13.10 3.13 15.28
N ILE A 212 -13.48 3.05 14.00
CA ILE A 212 -12.51 3.15 12.92
C ILE A 212 -11.96 4.58 12.80
N SER A 213 -12.78 5.61 13.06
CA SER A 213 -12.28 6.99 13.10
C SER A 213 -11.17 7.17 14.15
N ILE A 214 -11.26 6.52 15.30
CA ILE A 214 -10.22 6.56 16.34
C ILE A 214 -8.98 5.79 15.85
N MET A 215 -9.16 4.57 15.33
CA MET A 215 -8.05 3.77 14.81
C MET A 215 -7.32 4.46 13.66
N LEU A 216 -8.04 5.08 12.72
CA LEU A 216 -7.44 5.87 11.66
C LEU A 216 -6.73 7.08 12.20
N GLN A 217 -7.24 7.76 13.23
CA GLN A 217 -6.55 8.88 13.84
C GLN A 217 -5.26 8.43 14.55
N ASP A 218 -5.29 7.29 15.25
CA ASP A 218 -4.13 6.74 15.96
C ASP A 218 -3.08 6.21 14.97
N LEU A 219 -3.48 5.42 13.97
CA LEU A 219 -2.61 4.94 12.90
C LEU A 219 -2.12 6.10 12.04
N SER A 220 -2.97 7.09 11.76
CA SER A 220 -2.54 8.33 11.13
C SER A 220 -1.51 9.02 12.02
N GLN A 221 -1.66 9.18 13.33
CA GLN A 221 -0.61 9.82 14.13
C GLN A 221 0.68 8.99 14.21
N GLN A 222 0.57 7.67 14.30
CA GLN A 222 1.70 6.76 14.36
C GLN A 222 2.46 6.68 13.02
N TYR A 223 1.75 6.79 11.89
CA TYR A 223 2.31 6.62 10.55
C TYR A 223 2.35 7.91 9.73
N THR A 224 1.38 8.82 9.77
CA THR A 224 1.46 10.21 9.22
C THR A 224 2.42 11.15 9.97
N GLY A 225 2.96 10.71 11.10
CA GLY A 225 4.22 11.24 11.62
C GLY A 225 5.46 10.88 10.79
N PHE A 226 5.29 10.13 9.67
CA PHE A 226 6.29 9.58 8.73
C PHE A 226 7.74 10.00 9.00
N ALA A 227 8.39 9.28 9.91
CA ALA A 227 9.84 9.41 10.11
C ALA A 227 10.61 8.99 8.84
N TYR A 228 10.03 8.09 8.04
CA TYR A 228 10.53 7.73 6.73
C TYR A 228 10.17 8.80 5.71
N GLN A 229 11.20 9.45 5.16
CA GLN A 229 11.04 10.34 4.03
C GLN A 229 11.41 9.59 2.77
N LEU A 230 10.45 9.45 1.86
CA LEU A 230 10.71 8.90 0.54
C LEU A 230 11.86 9.68 -0.12
N PRO A 231 12.88 9.01 -0.66
CA PRO A 231 13.95 9.68 -1.41
C PRO A 231 13.38 10.54 -2.54
N GLU A 232 13.99 11.67 -2.85
CA GLU A 232 13.48 12.60 -3.88
C GLU A 232 13.42 11.92 -5.25
N GLU A 233 14.43 11.11 -5.58
CA GLU A 233 14.48 10.33 -6.80
C GLU A 233 13.29 9.35 -6.94
N TYR A 234 12.72 8.89 -5.82
CA TYR A 234 11.56 8.00 -5.82
C TYR A 234 10.26 8.80 -5.93
N LYS A 235 10.18 9.98 -5.30
CA LYS A 235 9.03 10.89 -5.42
C LYS A 235 8.77 11.30 -6.86
N GLU A 236 9.81 11.56 -7.65
CA GLU A 236 9.69 11.94 -9.06
C GLU A 236 9.02 10.87 -9.93
N LEU A 237 9.00 9.61 -9.49
CA LEU A 237 8.43 8.48 -10.22
C LEU A 237 6.96 8.18 -9.84
N ILE A 238 6.45 8.80 -8.77
CA ILE A 238 5.10 8.52 -8.23
C ILE A 238 4.13 9.64 -8.60
N THR A 239 2.96 9.25 -9.11
CA THR A 239 1.89 10.16 -9.56
C THR A 239 0.58 9.98 -8.79
N LEU A 240 0.56 9.11 -7.77
CA LEU A 240 -0.64 8.86 -6.96
C LEU A 240 -1.14 10.16 -6.29
N PRO A 241 -2.44 10.48 -6.38
CA PRO A 241 -3.00 11.65 -5.71
C PRO A 241 -2.97 11.44 -4.18
N SER A 242 -2.49 12.47 -3.48
CA SER A 242 -2.26 12.55 -2.01
C SER A 242 -1.03 11.82 -1.44
N ILE A 243 0.13 12.12 -2.01
CA ILE A 243 1.36 12.35 -1.21
C ILE A 243 1.48 13.87 -1.04
N SER A 244 0.69 14.47 -0.14
CA SER A 244 0.76 15.92 0.18
C SER A 244 0.69 16.18 1.67
#